data_AF-E8N681-F1
#
_entry.id   AF-E8N681-F1
#
_cell.length_a   1.000
_cell.length_b   1.000
_cell.length_c   1.000
_cell.angle_alpha   90.00
_cell.angle_beta   90.00
_cell.angle_gamma   90.00
#
_symmetry.space_group_name_H-M   'P 1'
#
loop_
_entity.id
_entity.type
_entity.pdbx_description
1 polymer ?
#
loop_
_entity_poly.entity_id
_entity_poly.type
_entity_poly.pdbx_seq_one_letter_code
_entity_poly.pdbx_strand_id
1 'polypeptide(L)'
;MRLAQSTGARLDVVALFALSHDVCRTNEGIDRQHGLESAKWIQKLNGKYFHLDEEGMDLLVRAIRYHSDGLIHEDVTVQTCWDADRLDLARVSIFPTPERLCTTAARNADILSWATERAFRKVPAFETLKQWGLDLNTCVVE
;
A
#
# COMPACT_ATOMS: atom_id res chain seq x y z
N MET A 1 7.59 -2.44 0.73
CA MET A 1 8.48 -3.53 1.19
C MET A 1 9.33 -3.16 2.40
N ARG A 2 10.13 -2.07 2.39
CA ARG A 2 10.96 -1.68 3.56
C ARG A 2 10.16 -1.56 4.87
N LEU A 3 9.03 -0.85 4.87
CA LEU A 3 8.22 -0.70 6.08
C LEU A 3 7.69 -2.05 6.60
N ALA A 4 7.21 -2.92 5.71
CA ALA A 4 6.69 -4.23 6.08
C ALA A 4 7.75 -5.14 6.73
N GLN A 5 9.00 -5.07 6.24
CA GLN A 5 10.12 -5.76 6.89
C GLN A 5 10.38 -5.22 8.30
N SER A 6 10.27 -3.90 8.51
CA SER A 6 10.45 -3.28 9.83
C SER A 6 9.31 -3.56 10.81
N THR A 7 8.08 -3.74 10.32
CA THR A 7 6.89 -3.97 11.17
C THR A 7 6.60 -5.45 11.41
N GLY A 8 7.18 -6.35 10.61
CA GLY A 8 6.81 -7.77 10.61
C GLY A 8 5.47 -8.05 9.92
N ALA A 9 4.96 -7.10 9.13
CA ALA A 9 3.72 -7.26 8.38
C ALA A 9 3.84 -8.35 7.31
N ARG A 10 2.71 -8.99 7.01
CA ARG A 10 2.59 -9.97 5.93
C ARG A 10 2.96 -9.36 4.57
N LEU A 11 4.07 -9.82 4.01
CA LEU A 11 4.64 -9.26 2.78
C LEU A 11 3.74 -9.47 1.56
N ASP A 12 3.07 -10.62 1.48
CA ASP A 12 2.10 -10.97 0.44
C ASP A 12 0.91 -9.99 0.42
N VAL A 13 0.33 -9.71 1.59
CA VAL A 13 -0.77 -8.74 1.75
C VAL A 13 -0.31 -7.32 1.41
N VAL A 14 0.84 -6.88 1.91
CA VAL A 14 1.36 -5.53 1.63
C VAL A 14 1.68 -5.33 0.15
N ALA A 15 2.24 -6.35 -0.51
CA ALA A 15 2.54 -6.28 -1.93
C ALA A 15 1.26 -6.18 -2.77
N LEU A 16 0.24 -7.01 -2.47
CA LEU A 16 -1.04 -6.96 -3.17
C LEU A 16 -1.77 -5.62 -2.91
N PHE A 17 -1.76 -5.13 -1.67
CA PHE A 17 -2.31 -3.81 -1.34
C PHE A 17 -1.67 -2.71 -2.17
N ALA A 18 -0.34 -2.67 -2.26
CA ALA A 18 0.39 -1.66 -3.01
C ALA A 18 0.02 -1.65 -4.51
N LEU A 19 -0.33 -2.81 -5.09
CA LEU A 19 -0.72 -2.93 -6.49
C LEU A 19 -2.20 -2.60 -6.75
N SER A 20 -3.08 -2.78 -5.76
CA SER A 20 -4.53 -2.79 -6.02
C SER A 20 -5.37 -1.79 -5.23
N HIS A 21 -4.85 -1.13 -4.19
CA HIS A 21 -5.68 -0.31 -3.29
C HIS A 21 -6.45 0.82 -4.00
N ASP A 22 -5.88 1.33 -5.09
CA ASP A 22 -6.40 2.44 -5.89
C ASP A 22 -6.87 2.04 -7.30
N VAL A 23 -7.00 0.74 -7.61
CA VAL A 23 -7.32 0.29 -8.98
C VAL A 23 -8.68 0.81 -9.49
N CYS A 24 -9.60 1.14 -8.58
CA CYS A 24 -10.89 1.77 -8.90
C CYS A 24 -10.94 3.29 -8.62
N ARG A 25 -9.79 3.95 -8.36
CA ARG A 25 -9.73 5.40 -8.18
C ARG A 25 -10.01 6.10 -9.50
N THR A 26 -10.91 7.08 -9.46
CA THR A 26 -11.32 7.85 -10.64
C THR A 26 -10.75 9.28 -10.65
N ASN A 27 -10.36 9.80 -9.49
CA ASN A 27 -9.77 11.13 -9.32
C ASN A 27 -9.00 11.23 -8.00
N GLU A 28 -8.19 12.28 -7.83
CA GLU A 28 -7.38 12.55 -6.63
C GLU A 28 -8.13 13.37 -5.54
N GLY A 29 -9.41 13.68 -5.77
CA GLY A 29 -10.25 14.49 -4.88
C GLY A 29 -11.19 13.64 -4.03
N ILE A 30 -12.49 13.93 -4.11
CA ILE A 30 -13.51 13.15 -3.40
C ILE A 30 -13.85 11.93 -4.25
N ASP A 31 -13.30 10.79 -3.86
CA ASP A 31 -13.67 9.47 -4.36
C ASP A 31 -13.94 8.56 -3.16
N ARG A 32 -15.17 8.51 -2.65
CA ARG A 32 -15.46 7.73 -1.42
C ARG A 32 -15.64 6.23 -1.65
N GLN A 33 -15.79 5.81 -2.91
CA GLN A 33 -16.15 4.43 -3.24
C GLN A 33 -14.97 3.62 -3.80
N HIS A 34 -13.86 4.25 -4.21
CA HIS A 34 -12.71 3.55 -4.78
C HIS A 34 -12.20 2.41 -3.88
N GLY A 35 -12.09 2.61 -2.57
CA GLY A 35 -11.66 1.56 -1.65
C GLY A 35 -12.61 0.36 -1.65
N LEU A 36 -13.92 0.59 -1.58
CA LEU A 36 -14.93 -0.47 -1.61
C LEU A 36 -14.90 -1.25 -2.93
N GLU A 37 -14.84 -0.55 -4.06
CA GLU A 37 -14.84 -1.18 -5.37
C GLU A 37 -13.52 -1.91 -5.66
N SER A 38 -12.37 -1.35 -5.24
CA SER A 38 -11.07 -2.02 -5.33
C SER A 38 -11.02 -3.30 -4.49
N ALA A 39 -11.64 -3.29 -3.29
CA ALA A 39 -11.74 -4.47 -2.43
C ALA A 39 -12.60 -5.58 -3.08
N LYS A 40 -13.74 -5.22 -3.70
CA LYS A 40 -14.56 -6.19 -4.45
C LYS A 40 -13.83 -6.73 -5.69
N TRP A 41 -13.01 -5.89 -6.33
CA TRP A 41 -12.26 -6.28 -7.52
C TRP A 41 -11.17 -7.30 -7.17
N ILE A 42 -10.36 -7.04 -6.15
CA ILE A 42 -9.23 -7.91 -5.79
C ILE A 42 -9.69 -9.31 -5.33
N GLN A 43 -10.85 -9.40 -4.67
CA GLN A 43 -11.43 -10.67 -4.24
C GLN A 43 -11.69 -11.62 -5.42
N LYS A 44 -12.09 -11.09 -6.59
CA LYS A 44 -12.37 -11.88 -7.80
C LYS A 44 -11.11 -12.45 -8.45
N LEU A 45 -9.93 -11.97 -8.03
CA LEU A 45 -8.64 -12.38 -8.60
C LEU A 45 -7.95 -13.48 -7.77
N ASN A 46 -8.33 -13.65 -6.50
CA ASN A 46 -7.79 -14.71 -5.65
C ASN A 46 -8.16 -16.09 -6.22
N GLY A 47 -7.20 -17.00 -6.25
CA GLY A 47 -7.31 -18.31 -6.89
C GLY A 47 -7.17 -18.30 -8.42
N LYS A 48 -7.16 -17.11 -9.08
CA LYS A 48 -6.97 -16.99 -10.53
C LYS A 48 -5.59 -16.43 -10.90
N TYR A 49 -5.16 -15.37 -10.22
CA TYR A 49 -3.89 -14.67 -10.53
C TYR A 49 -2.91 -14.66 -9.35
N PHE A 50 -3.41 -14.83 -8.13
CA PHE A 50 -2.60 -15.04 -6.93
C PHE A 50 -3.38 -15.93 -5.97
N HIS A 51 -2.73 -16.39 -4.91
CA HIS A 51 -3.37 -17.13 -3.84
C HIS A 51 -3.03 -16.49 -2.48
N LEU A 52 -4.07 -16.12 -1.74
CA LEU A 52 -4.01 -15.78 -0.32
C LEU A 52 -4.91 -16.75 0.45
N ASP A 53 -4.46 -17.12 1.65
CA ASP A 53 -5.31 -17.77 2.64
C ASP A 53 -6.45 -16.86 3.11
N GLU A 54 -7.40 -17.43 3.84
CA GLU A 54 -8.61 -16.72 4.28
C GLU A 54 -8.27 -15.49 5.15
N GLU A 55 -7.34 -15.65 6.09
CA GLU A 55 -6.86 -14.56 6.94
C GLU A 55 -6.20 -13.45 6.13
N GLY A 56 -5.30 -13.78 5.21
CA GLY A 56 -4.64 -12.80 4.36
C GLY A 56 -5.62 -12.06 3.46
N MET A 57 -6.62 -12.75 2.95
CA MET A 57 -7.67 -12.15 2.14
C MET A 57 -8.54 -11.17 2.94
N ASP A 58 -8.88 -11.50 4.19
CA ASP A 58 -9.61 -10.58 5.10
C ASP A 58 -8.78 -9.32 5.40
N LEU A 59 -7.50 -9.51 5.75
CA LEU A 59 -6.57 -8.39 5.99
C LEU A 59 -6.43 -7.50 4.75
N LEU A 60 -6.27 -8.08 3.56
CA LEU A 60 -6.13 -7.34 2.31
C LEU A 60 -7.41 -6.55 1.97
N VAL A 61 -8.58 -7.19 2.07
CA VAL A 61 -9.88 -6.54 1.83
C VAL A 61 -10.09 -5.37 2.78
N ARG A 62 -9.78 -5.56 4.05
CA ARG A 62 -9.92 -4.51 5.06
C ARG A 62 -8.95 -3.36 4.83
N ALA A 63 -7.69 -3.67 4.54
CA ALA A 63 -6.69 -2.68 4.22
C ALA A 63 -7.13 -1.82 3.03
N ILE A 64 -7.53 -2.43 1.92
CA ILE A 64 -7.97 -1.72 0.71
C ILE A 64 -9.23 -0.91 0.95
N ARG A 65 -10.25 -1.50 1.57
CA ARG A 65 -11.56 -0.86 1.71
C ARG A 65 -11.51 0.46 2.48
N TYR A 66 -10.65 0.53 3.50
CA TYR A 66 -10.67 1.60 4.50
C TYR A 66 -9.40 2.47 4.50
N HIS A 67 -8.51 2.34 3.51
CA HIS A 67 -7.23 3.05 3.53
C HIS A 67 -7.37 4.59 3.58
N SER A 68 -8.43 5.13 2.98
CA SER A 68 -8.73 6.56 2.96
C SER A 68 -9.46 7.10 4.20
N ASP A 69 -9.88 6.24 5.13
CA ASP A 69 -10.85 6.60 6.18
C ASP A 69 -10.21 7.19 7.44
N GLY A 70 -8.87 7.29 7.50
CA GLY A 70 -8.15 7.86 8.64
C GLY A 70 -8.19 7.01 9.90
N LEU A 71 -8.48 5.71 9.77
CA LEU A 71 -8.61 4.76 10.88
C LEU A 71 -7.26 4.26 11.40
N ILE A 72 -7.32 3.57 12.55
CA ILE A 72 -6.27 2.71 13.11
C ILE A 72 -6.90 1.33 13.33
N HIS A 73 -6.13 0.27 13.11
CA HIS A 73 -6.56 -1.12 13.20
C HIS A 73 -5.66 -1.88 14.19
N GLU A 74 -6.13 -2.97 14.76
CA GLU A 74 -5.35 -3.80 15.70
C GLU A 74 -4.22 -4.56 15.00
N ASP A 75 -4.50 -5.12 13.82
CA ASP A 75 -3.53 -5.87 13.04
C ASP A 75 -2.44 -4.99 12.40
N VAL A 76 -1.17 -5.37 12.60
CA VAL A 76 0.00 -4.61 12.13
C VAL A 76 0.16 -4.59 10.61
N THR A 77 -0.35 -5.60 9.91
CA THR A 77 -0.34 -5.67 8.44
C THR A 77 -1.26 -4.60 7.86
N VAL A 78 -2.49 -4.49 8.37
CA VAL A 78 -3.44 -3.44 7.94
C VAL A 78 -2.88 -2.05 8.22
N GLN A 79 -2.33 -1.84 9.42
CA GLN A 79 -1.67 -0.59 9.78
C GLN A 79 -0.50 -0.25 8.85
N THR A 80 0.32 -1.25 8.49
CA THR A 80 1.46 -1.09 7.59
C THR A 80 1.01 -0.69 6.18
N CYS A 81 -0.07 -1.26 5.67
CA CYS A 81 -0.65 -0.87 4.38
C CYS A 81 -1.07 0.60 4.38
N TRP A 82 -1.81 1.02 5.41
CA TRP A 82 -2.27 2.41 5.54
C TRP A 82 -1.12 3.39 5.73
N ASP A 83 -0.11 3.04 6.53
CA ASP A 83 1.10 3.85 6.68
C ASP A 83 1.84 3.99 5.36
N ALA A 84 1.97 2.90 4.59
CA ALA A 84 2.63 2.94 3.29
C ALA A 84 1.92 3.88 2.30
N ASP A 85 0.59 3.85 2.25
CA ASP A 85 -0.21 4.77 1.44
C ASP A 85 -0.06 6.24 1.91
N ARG A 86 -0.20 6.48 3.22
CA ARG A 86 -0.02 7.83 3.81
C ARG A 86 1.36 8.40 3.59
N LEU A 87 2.40 7.58 3.64
CA LEU A 87 3.78 8.00 3.34
C LEU A 87 3.97 8.40 1.87
N ASP A 88 3.14 7.87 0.97
CA ASP A 88 3.20 8.17 -0.47
C ASP A 88 2.39 9.42 -0.87
N LEU A 89 1.66 10.04 0.07
CA LEU A 89 0.91 11.29 -0.15
C LEU A 89 1.78 12.49 -0.53
N ALA A 90 3.09 12.44 -0.23
CA ALA A 90 4.01 13.51 -0.62
C ALA A 90 4.12 13.68 -2.15
N ARG A 91 3.72 12.65 -2.94
CA ARG A 91 3.63 12.74 -4.41
C ARG A 91 2.60 13.78 -4.89
N VAL A 92 1.59 14.06 -4.05
CA VAL A 92 0.54 15.07 -4.25
C VAL A 92 0.71 16.26 -3.29
N SER A 93 1.93 16.48 -2.79
CA SER A 93 2.30 17.59 -1.92
C SER A 93 1.59 17.59 -0.55
N ILE A 94 1.10 16.44 -0.09
CA ILE A 94 0.56 16.26 1.26
C ILE A 94 1.62 15.55 2.10
N PHE A 95 2.25 16.28 3.01
CA PHE A 95 3.31 15.73 3.86
C PHE A 95 2.73 15.03 5.08
N PRO A 96 3.04 13.73 5.30
CA PRO A 96 2.53 12.97 6.43
C PRO A 96 3.11 13.52 7.75
N THR A 97 2.27 13.57 8.78
CA THR A 97 2.70 13.88 10.15
C THR A 97 2.80 12.59 10.98
N PRO A 98 3.82 12.41 11.83
CA PRO A 98 4.01 11.17 12.60
C PRO A 98 2.77 10.75 13.40
N GLU A 99 2.00 11.70 13.92
CA GLU A 99 0.81 11.45 14.75
C GLU A 99 -0.35 10.82 13.97
N ARG A 100 -0.30 10.90 12.64
CA ARG A 100 -1.28 10.29 11.72
C ARG A 100 -0.86 8.93 11.19
N LEU A 101 0.33 8.46 11.55
CA LEU A 101 0.83 7.13 11.20
C LEU A 101 0.49 6.14 12.32
N CYS A 102 0.17 4.91 11.95
CA CYS A 102 -0.25 3.85 12.84
C CYS A 102 0.94 3.24 13.60
N THR A 103 1.99 2.84 12.89
CA THR A 103 3.09 2.05 13.45
C THR A 103 4.25 2.91 13.95
N THR A 104 4.95 2.43 14.99
CA THR A 104 6.19 3.06 15.47
C THR A 104 7.28 3.09 14.39
N ALA A 105 7.35 2.06 13.54
CA ALA A 105 8.27 2.01 12.40
C ALA A 105 7.98 3.11 11.38
N ALA A 106 6.72 3.36 11.01
CA ALA A 106 6.39 4.45 10.08
C ALA A 106 6.68 5.84 10.67
N ARG A 107 6.55 5.99 12.00
CA ARG A 107 6.88 7.22 12.74
C ARG A 107 8.37 7.46 12.90
N ASN A 108 9.21 6.47 12.65
CA ASN A 108 10.66 6.63 12.73
C ASN A 108 11.13 7.68 11.71
N ALA A 109 11.95 8.63 12.16
CA ALA A 109 12.37 9.77 11.35
C ALA A 109 13.07 9.37 10.04
N ASP A 110 13.88 8.31 10.06
CA ASP A 110 14.62 7.84 8.89
C ASP A 110 13.68 7.24 7.85
N ILE A 111 12.71 6.42 8.29
CA ILE A 111 11.68 5.84 7.41
C ILE A 111 10.79 6.93 6.83
N LEU A 112 10.31 7.83 7.69
CA LEU A 112 9.43 8.94 7.31
C LEU A 112 10.09 9.84 6.27
N SER A 113 11.32 10.29 6.54
CA SER A 113 12.09 11.14 5.62
C SER A 113 12.36 10.44 4.30
N TRP A 114 12.86 9.20 4.35
CA TRP A 114 13.16 8.41 3.15
C TRP A 114 11.91 8.21 2.26
N ALA A 115 10.79 7.80 2.85
CA ALA A 115 9.57 7.52 2.08
C ALA A 115 8.96 8.79 1.49
N THR A 116 8.89 9.85 2.29
CA THR A 116 8.36 11.16 1.88
C THR A 116 9.19 11.76 0.75
N GLU A 117 10.52 11.71 0.85
CA GLU A 117 11.41 12.22 -0.19
C GLU A 117 11.26 11.43 -1.50
N ARG A 118 11.21 10.09 -1.41
CA ARG A 118 10.97 9.21 -2.55
C ARG A 118 9.64 9.56 -3.26
N ALA A 119 8.56 9.71 -2.50
CA ALA A 119 7.25 10.01 -3.03
C ALA A 119 7.19 11.43 -3.65
N PHE A 120 7.77 12.42 -2.98
CA PHE A 120 7.85 13.79 -3.49
C PHE A 120 8.64 13.90 -4.81
N ARG A 121 9.75 13.16 -4.92
CA ARG A 121 10.54 13.06 -6.17
C ARG A 121 9.84 12.28 -7.28
N LYS A 122 8.69 11.65 -7.02
CA LYS A 122 7.95 10.80 -7.95
C LYS A 122 8.86 9.75 -8.60
N VAL A 123 9.67 9.09 -7.77
CA VAL A 123 10.59 8.05 -8.24
C VAL A 123 9.81 7.04 -9.09
N PRO A 124 10.20 6.81 -10.37
CA PRO A 124 9.43 5.97 -11.26
C PRO A 124 9.19 4.56 -10.72
N ALA A 125 8.06 3.96 -11.11
CA ALA A 125 7.68 2.62 -10.68
C ALA A 125 8.76 1.57 -11.01
N PHE A 126 9.45 1.69 -12.14
CA PHE A 126 10.50 0.73 -12.54
C PHE A 126 11.66 0.66 -11.54
N GLU A 127 12.10 1.80 -10.99
CA GLU A 127 13.15 1.82 -9.94
C GLU A 127 12.65 1.17 -8.65
N THR A 128 11.37 1.36 -8.33
CA THR A 128 10.74 0.73 -7.16
C THR A 128 10.66 -0.79 -7.34
N LEU A 129 10.28 -1.27 -8.53
CA LEU A 129 10.19 -2.69 -8.84
C LEU A 129 11.56 -3.37 -8.82
N LYS A 130 12.60 -2.70 -9.34
CA LYS A 130 13.99 -3.17 -9.25
C LYS A 130 14.43 -3.35 -7.78
N GLN A 131 14.04 -2.43 -6.90
CA GLN A 131 14.30 -2.55 -5.45
C GLN A 131 13.55 -3.72 -4.81
N TRP A 132 12.46 -4.19 -5.42
CA TRP A 132 11.71 -5.38 -4.97
C TRP A 132 12.24 -6.67 -5.60
N GLY A 133 13.31 -6.59 -6.41
CA GLY A 133 13.88 -7.75 -7.12
C GLY A 133 13.08 -8.17 -8.35
N LEU A 134 12.16 -7.32 -8.84
CA LEU A 134 11.37 -7.57 -10.04
C LEU A 134 12.04 -6.87 -11.24
N ASP A 135 12.51 -7.66 -12.21
CA ASP A 135 13.04 -7.16 -13.47
C ASP A 135 11.93 -7.09 -14.52
N LEU A 136 11.49 -5.87 -14.87
CA LEU A 136 10.46 -5.65 -15.88
C LEU A 136 10.87 -6.11 -17.29
N ASN A 137 12.16 -6.33 -17.56
CA ASN A 137 12.58 -6.93 -18.84
C ASN A 137 12.09 -8.38 -19.01
N THR A 138 11.60 -9.01 -17.93
CA THR A 138 11.00 -10.35 -17.95
C THR A 138 9.49 -10.33 -18.12
N CYS A 139 8.84 -9.16 -17.98
CA CYS A 139 7.41 -9.00 -18.24
C CYS A 139 7.16 -8.80 -19.73
N VAL A 140 7.06 -9.90 -20.47
CA VAL A 140 6.46 -9.88 -21.81
C VAL A 140 4.95 -9.79 -21.63
N VAL A 141 4.36 -8.67 -22.03
CA VAL A 141 2.91 -8.58 -22.17
C VAL A 141 2.58 -9.23 -23.51
N GLU A 142 2.07 -10.46 -23.49
CA GLU A 142 1.44 -11.08 -24.66
C GLU A 142 0.09 -10.40 -25.00
#